data_AF-A0A6A8LHU5-F1
#
_entry.id   AF-A0A6A8LHU5-F1
#
_cell.length_a   1.000
_cell.length_b   1.000
_cell.length_c   1.000
_cell.angle_alpha   90.00
_cell.angle_beta   90.00
_cell.angle_gamma   90.00
#
_symmetry.space_group_name_H-M   'P 1'
#
loop_
_entity.id
_entity.type
_entity.pdbx_description
1 polymer ?
#
loop_
_entity_poly.entity_id
_entity_poly.type
_entity_poly.pdbx_seq_one_letter_code
_entity_poly.pdbx_strand_id
1 'polypeptide(L)'
;MSEKQDIYVLGIETSCDETAASVVKNGKDIISNVVASQIESHKRFGGVVPEIASRHHVEQITLVIEEALSKAEMGFDDLDAIAVTEGPGLVGALLIGVNAAKALSFAHQIPLVGIHHIAGHIYANRLIGELQFPALALVVSGGHTELVYMKEHGSFEVIGETLDDAAGEAYDKVARTMGLPYPGGPQIDKLAAAGTDSIPLPRAWLEEGSYNFSFSGLKSAVINTLHNASQKNEVIPPEDLAASFQQSVIDVLTAKTSKAAKEYGVKQVLLAGGVAANKGLRAALQREFSHSGDPELVIPPLSLCTDNAAMIAAAGTVAFEKGIRGSYDMNGQPGLELTSFDRLTL
;
A
#
# COMPACT_ATOMS: atom_id res chain seq x y z
N MET A 1 -4.53 -37.48 10.82
CA MET A 1 -4.21 -36.06 10.64
C MET A 1 -5.54 -35.34 10.73
N SER A 2 -5.81 -34.56 11.78
CA SER A 2 -7.04 -33.76 11.77
C SER A 2 -6.94 -32.80 10.60
N GLU A 3 -7.92 -32.82 9.69
CA GLU A 3 -8.03 -31.79 8.66
C GLU A 3 -7.96 -30.43 9.36
N LYS A 4 -7.04 -29.57 8.93
CA LYS A 4 -6.92 -28.22 9.49
C LYS A 4 -8.25 -27.53 9.17
N GLN A 5 -8.98 -27.11 10.20
CA GLN A 5 -10.21 -26.35 10.03
C GLN A 5 -9.87 -25.07 9.27
N ASP A 6 -10.65 -24.77 8.23
CA ASP A 6 -10.51 -23.53 7.47
C ASP A 6 -10.71 -22.32 8.38
N ILE A 7 -9.90 -21.29 8.20
CA ILE A 7 -9.97 -20.03 8.95
C ILE A 7 -10.60 -18.95 8.06
N TYR A 8 -11.67 -18.33 8.50
CA TYR A 8 -12.31 -17.20 7.83
C TYR A 8 -12.13 -15.91 8.63
N VAL A 9 -11.55 -14.90 8.00
CA VAL A 9 -11.27 -13.60 8.62
C VAL A 9 -12.03 -12.50 7.90
N LEU A 10 -12.79 -11.70 8.66
CA LEU A 10 -13.37 -10.45 8.19
C LEU A 10 -12.33 -9.34 8.32
N GLY A 11 -11.87 -8.78 7.20
CA GLY A 11 -11.02 -7.59 7.15
C GLY A 11 -11.85 -6.30 7.11
N ILE A 12 -11.37 -5.24 7.75
CA ILE A 12 -11.93 -3.89 7.73
C ILE A 12 -10.81 -2.86 7.49
N GLU A 13 -10.99 -2.00 6.49
CA GLU A 13 -10.04 -0.96 6.08
C GLU A 13 -10.75 0.40 5.98
N THR A 14 -10.26 1.38 6.72
CA THR A 14 -10.78 2.77 6.80
C THR A 14 -9.67 3.78 7.11
N SER A 15 -8.43 3.54 6.69
CA SER A 15 -7.28 4.37 7.04
C SER A 15 -7.25 5.73 6.33
N CYS A 16 -7.82 5.82 5.12
CA CYS A 16 -7.79 7.03 4.31
C CYS A 16 -9.15 7.39 3.68
N ASP A 17 -9.39 7.05 2.42
CA ASP A 17 -10.59 7.44 1.66
C ASP A 17 -11.34 6.26 0.99
N GLU A 18 -10.95 5.03 1.32
CA GLU A 18 -11.67 3.80 1.02
C GLU A 18 -12.33 3.23 2.28
N THR A 19 -13.64 2.97 2.22
CA THR A 19 -14.30 2.10 3.22
C THR A 19 -14.39 0.71 2.64
N ALA A 20 -13.71 -0.27 3.23
CA ALA A 20 -13.72 -1.62 2.69
C ALA A 20 -13.96 -2.69 3.76
N ALA A 21 -14.61 -3.77 3.33
CA ALA A 21 -14.75 -5.02 4.07
C ALA A 21 -14.58 -6.23 3.15
N SER A 22 -13.99 -7.29 3.67
CA SER A 22 -13.69 -8.50 2.89
C SER A 22 -13.68 -9.72 3.79
N VAL A 23 -14.20 -10.85 3.30
CA VAL A 23 -13.99 -12.15 3.93
C VAL A 23 -12.90 -12.89 3.16
N VAL A 24 -11.84 -13.29 3.84
CA VAL A 24 -10.73 -14.07 3.26
C VAL A 24 -10.58 -15.39 4.01
N LYS A 25 -10.50 -16.47 3.23
CA LYS A 25 -10.26 -17.82 3.71
C LYS A 25 -8.77 -18.13 3.75
N ASN A 26 -8.29 -18.64 4.87
CA ASN A 26 -6.90 -19.05 5.14
C ASN A 26 -5.84 -17.98 4.81
N GLY A 27 -6.25 -16.71 4.71
CA GLY A 27 -5.39 -15.59 4.30
C GLY A 27 -4.94 -15.65 2.83
N LYS A 28 -5.66 -16.40 1.99
CA LYS A 28 -5.31 -16.67 0.58
C LYS A 28 -6.47 -16.44 -0.38
N ASP A 29 -7.64 -17.00 -0.07
CA ASP A 29 -8.76 -16.99 -1.00
C ASP A 29 -9.75 -15.89 -0.62
N ILE A 30 -9.95 -14.94 -1.53
CA ILE A 30 -10.93 -13.87 -1.36
C ILE A 30 -12.33 -14.44 -1.60
N ILE A 31 -13.14 -14.51 -0.54
CA ILE A 31 -14.53 -14.98 -0.63
C ILE A 31 -15.45 -13.81 -1.02
N SER A 32 -15.22 -12.64 -0.41
CA SER A 32 -15.87 -11.38 -0.78
C SER A 32 -14.92 -10.21 -0.61
N ASN A 33 -15.09 -9.16 -1.40
CA ASN A 33 -14.33 -7.91 -1.25
C ASN A 33 -15.20 -6.75 -1.73
N VAL A 34 -15.53 -5.83 -0.82
CA VAL A 34 -16.40 -4.68 -1.06
C VAL A 34 -15.60 -3.42 -0.73
N VAL A 35 -15.59 -2.46 -1.65
CA VAL A 35 -14.89 -1.18 -1.50
C VAL A 35 -15.82 -0.05 -1.90
N ALA A 36 -16.09 0.87 -0.97
CA ALA A 36 -16.75 2.13 -1.21
C ALA A 36 -15.69 3.26 -1.22
N SER A 37 -15.24 3.64 -2.40
CA SER A 37 -14.20 4.66 -2.59
C SER A 37 -14.80 6.07 -2.63
N GLN A 38 -14.10 7.03 -2.01
CA GLN A 38 -14.53 8.42 -1.89
C GLN A 38 -13.82 9.37 -2.88
N ILE A 39 -13.04 8.84 -3.84
CA ILE A 39 -12.20 9.63 -4.78
C ILE A 39 -12.97 10.79 -5.42
N GLU A 40 -14.18 10.56 -5.94
CA GLU A 40 -14.97 11.61 -6.61
C GLU A 40 -15.36 12.77 -5.67
N SER A 41 -15.49 12.49 -4.37
CA SER A 41 -15.81 13.52 -3.37
C SER A 41 -14.62 14.40 -3.03
N HIS A 42 -13.41 13.84 -3.06
CA HIS A 42 -12.15 14.54 -2.75
C HIS A 42 -11.55 15.26 -3.97
N LYS A 43 -11.91 14.83 -5.18
CA LYS A 43 -11.44 15.41 -6.46
C LYS A 43 -11.60 16.92 -6.55
N ARG A 44 -12.72 17.47 -6.04
CA ARG A 44 -12.98 18.93 -6.04
C ARG A 44 -12.04 19.73 -5.12
N PHE A 45 -11.36 19.07 -4.19
CA PHE A 45 -10.44 19.69 -3.24
C PHE A 45 -8.97 19.48 -3.63
N GLY A 46 -8.69 18.65 -4.64
CA GLY A 46 -7.32 18.34 -5.07
C GLY A 46 -6.50 17.50 -4.08
N GLY A 47 -7.18 16.78 -3.19
CA GLY A 47 -6.62 15.90 -2.16
C GLY A 47 -7.67 15.49 -1.13
N VAL A 48 -7.33 14.52 -0.29
CA VAL A 48 -8.23 14.00 0.75
C VAL A 48 -8.49 15.06 1.84
N VAL A 49 -9.77 15.29 2.16
CA VAL A 49 -10.20 16.16 3.26
C VAL A 49 -10.56 15.28 4.47
N PRO A 50 -9.78 15.29 5.57
CA PRO A 50 -9.94 14.30 6.65
C PRO A 50 -11.33 14.23 7.29
N GLU A 51 -11.97 15.37 7.51
CA GLU A 51 -13.32 15.43 8.09
C GLU A 51 -14.38 14.84 7.16
N ILE A 52 -14.28 15.10 5.85
CA ILE A 52 -15.20 14.54 4.86
C ILE A 52 -15.01 13.04 4.78
N ALA A 53 -13.75 12.58 4.80
CA ALA A 53 -13.44 11.16 4.75
C ALA A 53 -14.04 10.40 5.94
N SER A 54 -13.84 10.95 7.14
CA SER A 54 -14.40 10.38 8.38
C SER A 54 -15.93 10.24 8.32
N ARG A 55 -16.65 11.25 7.80
CA ARG A 55 -18.12 11.19 7.66
C ARG A 55 -18.58 10.14 6.67
N HIS A 56 -17.91 10.02 5.53
CA HIS A 56 -18.25 8.99 4.56
C HIS A 56 -18.02 7.57 5.11
N HIS A 57 -16.97 7.35 5.91
CA HIS A 57 -16.80 6.06 6.59
C HIS A 57 -17.97 5.75 7.52
N VAL A 58 -18.46 6.73 8.29
CA VAL A 58 -19.64 6.53 9.16
C VAL A 58 -20.86 6.12 8.35
N GLU A 59 -21.08 6.73 7.19
CA GLU A 59 -22.23 6.41 6.31
C GLU A 59 -22.13 5.03 5.66
N GLN A 60 -20.91 4.53 5.41
CA GLN A 60 -20.69 3.32 4.61
C GLN A 60 -20.33 2.08 5.43
N ILE A 61 -19.76 2.21 6.63
CA ILE A 61 -19.10 1.09 7.33
C ILE A 61 -20.02 -0.11 7.57
N THR A 62 -21.27 0.11 7.99
CA THR A 62 -22.22 -0.98 8.22
C THR A 62 -22.67 -1.61 6.90
N LEU A 63 -22.97 -0.79 5.88
CA LEU A 63 -23.41 -1.25 4.57
C LEU A 63 -22.36 -2.12 3.89
N VAL A 64 -21.09 -1.70 3.94
CA VAL A 64 -19.97 -2.40 3.34
C VAL A 64 -19.71 -3.74 4.03
N ILE A 65 -19.82 -3.81 5.36
CA ILE A 65 -19.68 -5.06 6.13
C ILE A 65 -20.83 -6.01 5.83
N GLU A 66 -22.08 -5.53 5.84
CA GLU A 66 -23.27 -6.33 5.51
C GLU A 66 -23.20 -6.89 4.09
N GLU A 67 -22.81 -6.06 3.11
CA GLU A 67 -22.63 -6.50 1.73
C GLU A 67 -21.51 -7.53 1.59
N ALA A 68 -20.40 -7.38 2.32
CA ALA A 68 -19.30 -8.33 2.30
C ALA A 68 -19.72 -9.71 2.86
N LEU A 69 -20.47 -9.75 3.95
CA LEU A 69 -21.00 -10.99 4.52
C LEU A 69 -22.07 -11.62 3.61
N SER A 70 -22.96 -10.80 3.05
CA SER A 70 -23.98 -11.27 2.10
C SER A 70 -23.35 -11.87 0.84
N LYS A 71 -22.31 -11.26 0.28
CA LYS A 71 -21.59 -11.79 -0.89
C LYS A 71 -20.79 -13.06 -0.56
N ALA A 72 -20.34 -13.19 0.68
CA ALA A 72 -19.68 -14.41 1.15
C ALA A 72 -20.66 -15.54 1.47
N GLU A 73 -21.97 -15.25 1.53
CA GLU A 73 -23.01 -16.17 2.00
C GLU A 73 -22.73 -16.68 3.43
N MET A 74 -22.24 -15.80 4.30
CA MET A 74 -21.81 -16.12 5.66
C MET A 74 -22.47 -15.23 6.71
N GLY A 75 -22.64 -15.76 7.92
CA GLY A 75 -22.97 -15.02 9.13
C GLY A 75 -21.74 -14.75 10.00
N PHE A 76 -21.94 -14.04 11.11
CA PHE A 76 -20.87 -13.77 12.08
C PHE A 76 -20.36 -15.04 12.78
N ASP A 77 -21.23 -16.03 12.99
CA ASP A 77 -20.88 -17.30 13.65
C ASP A 77 -19.93 -18.17 12.80
N ASP A 78 -19.77 -17.84 11.51
CA ASP A 78 -18.85 -18.53 10.60
C ASP A 78 -17.43 -17.93 10.58
N LEU A 79 -17.21 -16.82 11.30
CA LEU A 79 -15.94 -16.09 11.31
C LEU A 79 -15.05 -16.50 12.50
N ASP A 80 -13.76 -16.70 12.24
CA ASP A 80 -12.76 -17.01 13.26
C ASP A 80 -12.09 -15.76 13.86
N ALA A 81 -12.04 -14.67 13.08
CA ALA A 81 -11.46 -13.41 13.52
C ALA A 81 -12.01 -12.19 12.76
N ILE A 82 -11.89 -11.03 13.40
CA ILE A 82 -12.09 -9.72 12.78
C ILE A 82 -10.75 -8.99 12.78
N ALA A 83 -10.20 -8.74 11.59
CA ALA A 83 -8.99 -7.97 11.38
C ALA A 83 -9.34 -6.55 10.96
N VAL A 84 -8.75 -5.56 11.60
CA VAL A 84 -9.00 -4.14 11.31
C VAL A 84 -7.71 -3.36 11.21
N THR A 85 -7.69 -2.38 10.32
CA THR A 85 -6.57 -1.45 10.23
C THR A 85 -6.49 -0.59 11.49
N GLU A 86 -5.45 -0.80 12.28
CA GLU A 86 -5.17 -0.01 13.48
C GLU A 86 -4.44 1.28 13.14
N GLY A 87 -3.60 1.24 12.11
CA GLY A 87 -2.83 2.37 11.61
C GLY A 87 -1.73 1.91 10.65
N PRO A 88 -0.91 2.82 10.12
CA PRO A 88 -1.06 4.28 10.17
C PRO A 88 -2.25 4.77 9.32
N GLY A 89 -2.59 6.05 9.43
CA GLY A 89 -3.71 6.63 8.67
C GLY A 89 -4.30 7.89 9.31
N LEU A 90 -5.39 8.39 8.73
CA LEU A 90 -6.12 9.53 9.25
C LEU A 90 -6.88 9.14 10.52
N VAL A 91 -6.58 9.80 11.65
CA VAL A 91 -7.14 9.44 12.97
C VAL A 91 -8.66 9.30 12.97
N GLY A 92 -9.38 10.25 12.35
CA GLY A 92 -10.84 10.24 12.28
C GLY A 92 -11.38 9.06 11.49
N ALA A 93 -10.68 8.66 10.43
CA ALA A 93 -11.05 7.54 9.58
C ALA A 93 -10.76 6.19 10.27
N LEU A 94 -9.57 6.02 10.85
CA LEU A 94 -9.17 4.83 11.61
C LEU A 94 -10.14 4.51 12.74
N LEU A 95 -10.57 5.53 13.48
CA LEU A 95 -11.50 5.38 14.60
C LEU A 95 -12.83 4.73 14.18
N ILE A 96 -13.30 4.95 12.94
CA ILE A 96 -14.56 4.35 12.48
C ILE A 96 -14.41 2.84 12.33
N GLY A 97 -13.40 2.39 11.58
CA GLY A 97 -13.11 0.97 11.41
C GLY A 97 -12.82 0.27 12.75
N VAL A 98 -11.93 0.84 13.57
CA VAL A 98 -11.54 0.27 14.88
C VAL A 98 -12.75 0.13 15.81
N ASN A 99 -13.63 1.14 15.88
CA ASN A 99 -14.82 1.04 16.72
C ASN A 99 -15.86 0.07 16.18
N ALA A 100 -16.06 0.01 14.86
CA ALA A 100 -16.94 -1.00 14.24
C ALA A 100 -16.44 -2.42 14.52
N ALA A 101 -15.14 -2.68 14.33
CA ALA A 101 -14.53 -3.97 14.59
C ALA A 101 -14.63 -4.38 16.07
N LYS A 102 -14.37 -3.45 17.00
CA LYS A 102 -14.55 -3.69 18.45
C LYS A 102 -15.99 -4.02 18.80
N ALA A 103 -16.96 -3.28 18.26
CA ALA A 103 -18.38 -3.51 18.52
C ALA A 103 -18.83 -4.91 18.03
N LEU A 104 -18.42 -5.30 16.82
CA LEU A 104 -18.72 -6.62 16.26
C LEU A 104 -18.03 -7.74 17.04
N SER A 105 -16.74 -7.57 17.36
CA SER A 105 -15.97 -8.51 18.19
C SER A 105 -16.65 -8.72 19.55
N PHE A 106 -17.06 -7.65 20.22
CA PHE A 106 -17.75 -7.72 21.50
C PHE A 106 -19.13 -8.38 21.40
N ALA A 107 -19.94 -8.00 20.40
CA ALA A 107 -21.29 -8.53 20.24
C ALA A 107 -21.31 -10.02 19.92
N HIS A 108 -20.38 -10.49 19.09
CA HIS A 108 -20.33 -11.88 18.61
C HIS A 108 -19.27 -12.74 19.27
N GLN A 109 -18.50 -12.17 20.22
CA GLN A 109 -17.38 -12.86 20.89
C GLN A 109 -16.32 -13.40 19.92
N ILE A 110 -16.12 -12.71 18.80
CA ILE A 110 -15.14 -13.05 17.77
C ILE A 110 -13.81 -12.36 18.11
N PRO A 111 -12.67 -13.07 18.05
CA PRO A 111 -11.35 -12.48 18.25
C PRO A 111 -11.08 -11.25 17.37
N LEU A 112 -10.64 -10.15 17.99
CA LEU A 112 -10.20 -8.93 17.30
C LEU A 112 -8.70 -8.99 17.02
N VAL A 113 -8.26 -8.46 15.87
CA VAL A 113 -6.85 -8.34 15.49
C VAL A 113 -6.60 -6.96 14.87
N GLY A 114 -5.71 -6.18 15.47
CA GLY A 114 -5.23 -4.91 14.92
C GLY A 114 -4.12 -5.16 13.91
N ILE A 115 -4.21 -4.54 12.74
CA ILE A 115 -3.29 -4.75 11.63
C ILE A 115 -2.70 -3.43 11.17
N HIS A 116 -1.38 -3.47 10.93
CA HIS A 116 -0.67 -2.39 10.30
C HIS A 116 -1.04 -2.30 8.81
N HIS A 117 -1.46 -1.13 8.35
CA HIS A 117 -1.91 -0.88 6.99
C HIS A 117 -0.89 -1.34 5.92
N ILE A 118 0.39 -0.97 6.12
CA ILE A 118 1.49 -1.40 5.21
C ILE A 118 1.75 -2.91 5.28
N ALA A 119 1.58 -3.57 6.44
CA ALA A 119 1.64 -5.03 6.48
C ALA A 119 0.53 -5.62 5.61
N GLY A 120 -0.68 -5.04 5.63
CA GLY A 120 -1.75 -5.34 4.69
C GLY A 120 -1.29 -5.28 3.24
N HIS A 121 -0.76 -4.14 2.80
CA HIS A 121 -0.25 -3.97 1.43
C HIS A 121 0.82 -5.01 1.04
N ILE A 122 1.73 -5.37 1.94
CA ILE A 122 2.71 -6.44 1.71
C ILE A 122 1.99 -7.78 1.50
N TYR A 123 1.03 -8.10 2.37
CA TYR A 123 0.25 -9.34 2.35
C TYR A 123 -0.77 -9.42 1.20
N ALA A 124 -1.05 -8.34 0.47
CA ALA A 124 -1.79 -8.41 -0.79
C ALA A 124 -1.14 -9.38 -1.79
N ASN A 125 0.18 -9.55 -1.73
CA ASN A 125 0.91 -10.53 -2.54
C ASN A 125 0.54 -11.98 -2.20
N ARG A 126 0.16 -12.27 -0.95
CA ARG A 126 -0.23 -13.62 -0.53
C ARG A 126 -1.55 -14.10 -1.15
N LEU A 127 -2.40 -13.16 -1.56
CA LEU A 127 -3.69 -13.43 -2.21
C LEU A 127 -3.55 -13.94 -3.65
N ILE A 128 -2.35 -13.88 -4.24
CA ILE A 128 -2.08 -14.41 -5.58
C ILE A 128 -1.11 -15.60 -5.60
N GLY A 129 -0.44 -15.88 -4.49
CA GLY A 129 0.49 -16.99 -4.33
C GLY A 129 1.09 -17.02 -2.94
N GLU A 130 1.49 -18.20 -2.44
CA GLU A 130 2.13 -18.27 -1.12
C GLU A 130 3.50 -17.57 -1.14
N LEU A 131 3.79 -16.82 -0.08
CA LEU A 131 5.04 -16.08 0.02
C LEU A 131 6.23 -17.01 0.28
N GLN A 132 7.35 -16.76 -0.40
CA GLN A 132 8.59 -17.50 -0.19
C GLN A 132 9.60 -16.64 0.55
N PHE A 133 10.11 -17.17 1.66
CA PHE A 133 11.06 -16.46 2.51
C PHE A 133 12.50 -16.99 2.38
N PRO A 134 13.52 -16.14 2.58
CA PRO A 134 13.40 -14.70 2.87
C PRO A 134 12.88 -13.89 1.67
N ALA A 135 12.08 -12.86 1.94
CA ALA A 135 11.47 -11.99 0.94
C ALA A 135 11.91 -10.53 1.15
N LEU A 136 11.86 -9.74 0.09
CA LEU A 136 12.05 -8.29 0.13
C LEU A 136 10.83 -7.60 -0.45
N ALA A 137 10.15 -6.76 0.32
CA ALA A 137 9.04 -5.95 -0.15
C ALA A 137 9.51 -4.53 -0.50
N LEU A 138 9.27 -4.10 -1.74
CA LEU A 138 9.27 -2.70 -2.12
C LEU A 138 7.87 -2.14 -1.86
N VAL A 139 7.73 -1.37 -0.78
CA VAL A 139 6.50 -0.67 -0.43
C VAL A 139 6.55 0.73 -1.03
N VAL A 140 5.60 1.04 -1.92
CA VAL A 140 5.48 2.36 -2.54
C VAL A 140 4.01 2.80 -2.54
N SER A 141 3.65 3.71 -1.63
CA SER A 141 2.30 4.25 -1.48
C SER A 141 2.30 5.78 -1.56
N GLY A 142 1.16 6.41 -1.28
CA GLY A 142 1.06 7.87 -1.16
C GLY A 142 2.00 8.44 -0.10
N GLY A 143 2.11 7.77 1.05
CA GLY A 143 2.88 8.24 2.21
C GLY A 143 4.08 7.39 2.61
N HIS A 144 4.32 6.25 1.95
CA HIS A 144 5.42 5.34 2.31
C HIS A 144 6.26 5.01 1.08
N THR A 145 7.57 4.95 1.26
CA THR A 145 8.50 4.41 0.26
C THR A 145 9.63 3.72 1.00
N GLU A 146 9.54 2.39 1.08
CA GLU A 146 10.35 1.56 1.97
C GLU A 146 10.80 0.27 1.28
N LEU A 147 11.94 -0.24 1.73
CA LEU A 147 12.41 -1.60 1.50
C LEU A 147 12.30 -2.37 2.81
N VAL A 148 11.46 -3.40 2.83
CA VAL A 148 11.18 -4.21 4.02
C VAL A 148 11.66 -5.64 3.78
N TYR A 149 12.65 -6.05 4.57
CA TYR A 149 13.13 -7.43 4.59
C TYR A 149 12.23 -8.28 5.49
N MET A 150 11.85 -9.46 5.00
CA MET A 150 11.01 -10.42 5.72
C MET A 150 11.73 -11.76 5.83
N LYS A 151 12.08 -12.17 7.06
CA LYS A 151 12.72 -13.47 7.33
C LYS A 151 11.71 -14.63 7.27
N GLU A 152 10.48 -14.36 7.65
CA GLU A 152 9.35 -15.27 7.68
C GLU A 152 8.05 -14.46 7.72
N HIS A 153 6.90 -15.13 7.73
CA HIS A 153 5.61 -14.48 7.95
C HIS A 153 5.60 -13.64 9.22
N GLY A 154 5.06 -12.42 9.13
CA GLY A 154 4.95 -11.49 10.25
C GLY A 154 6.29 -10.92 10.73
N SER A 155 7.41 -11.19 10.05
CA SER A 155 8.69 -10.52 10.31
C SER A 155 8.84 -9.34 9.36
N PHE A 156 9.06 -8.15 9.91
CA PHE A 156 9.29 -6.92 9.16
C PHE A 156 10.54 -6.22 9.67
N GLU A 157 11.52 -6.02 8.80
CA GLU A 157 12.75 -5.26 9.06
C GLU A 157 12.88 -4.19 7.97
N VAL A 158 12.63 -2.93 8.31
CA VAL A 158 12.80 -1.80 7.38
C VAL A 158 14.30 -1.58 7.19
N ILE A 159 14.82 -1.86 5.99
CA ILE A 159 16.24 -1.73 5.66
C ILE A 159 16.56 -0.44 4.90
N GLY A 160 15.52 0.25 4.40
CA GLY A 160 15.62 1.56 3.79
C GLY A 160 14.26 2.22 3.68
N GLU A 161 14.21 3.53 3.89
CA GLU A 161 12.99 4.33 3.86
C GLU A 161 13.23 5.70 3.18
N THR A 162 12.18 6.40 2.80
CA THR A 162 12.33 7.78 2.32
C THR A 162 12.74 8.70 3.46
N LEU A 163 13.70 9.59 3.20
CA LEU A 163 14.13 10.62 4.14
C LEU A 163 13.31 11.91 4.00
N ASP A 164 12.46 12.01 2.98
CA ASP A 164 11.63 13.18 2.68
C ASP A 164 10.26 12.82 2.09
N ASP A 165 9.94 13.28 0.88
CA ASP A 165 8.68 12.98 0.20
C ASP A 165 8.64 11.48 -0.14
N ALA A 166 7.51 10.81 0.04
CA ALA A 166 7.29 9.48 -0.53
C ALA A 166 7.15 9.57 -2.06
N ALA A 167 7.33 8.44 -2.76
CA ALA A 167 7.18 8.39 -4.22
C ALA A 167 5.78 8.85 -4.65
N GLY A 168 4.71 8.35 -4.04
CA GLY A 168 3.34 8.75 -4.38
C GLY A 168 3.09 10.24 -4.18
N GLU A 169 3.55 10.78 -3.06
CA GLU A 169 3.49 12.22 -2.77
C GLU A 169 4.26 13.06 -3.81
N ALA A 170 5.44 12.61 -4.24
CA ALA A 170 6.20 13.28 -5.29
C ALA A 170 5.43 13.30 -6.63
N TYR A 171 4.78 12.19 -7.00
CA TYR A 171 3.92 12.11 -8.18
C TYR A 171 2.75 13.10 -8.10
N ASP A 172 2.04 13.17 -6.98
CA ASP A 172 0.91 14.07 -6.81
C ASP A 172 1.32 15.55 -6.83
N LYS A 173 2.45 15.90 -6.21
CA LYS A 173 2.99 17.27 -6.23
C LYS A 173 3.45 17.67 -7.63
N VAL A 174 4.09 16.78 -8.37
CA VAL A 174 4.49 17.03 -9.78
C VAL A 174 3.26 17.17 -10.67
N ALA A 175 2.28 16.28 -10.55
CA ALA A 175 1.03 16.36 -11.28
C ALA A 175 0.31 17.70 -11.06
N ARG A 176 0.24 18.16 -9.80
CA ARG A 176 -0.32 19.47 -9.44
C ARG A 176 0.45 20.62 -10.10
N THR A 177 1.78 20.56 -10.11
CA THR A 177 2.63 21.57 -10.77
C THR A 177 2.37 21.63 -12.27
N MET A 178 2.07 20.48 -12.88
CA MET A 178 1.68 20.37 -14.29
C MET A 178 0.20 20.72 -14.57
N GLY A 179 -0.57 21.12 -13.55
CA GLY A 179 -1.99 21.43 -13.69
C GLY A 179 -2.90 20.22 -13.92
N LEU A 180 -2.44 19.02 -13.57
CA LEU A 180 -3.20 17.78 -13.75
C LEU A 180 -4.20 17.54 -12.60
N PRO A 181 -5.30 16.84 -12.84
CA PRO A 181 -6.29 16.54 -11.82
C PRO A 181 -5.76 15.52 -10.80
N TYR A 182 -6.31 15.56 -9.57
CA TYR A 182 -6.11 14.55 -8.53
C TYR A 182 -6.98 13.30 -8.80
N PRO A 183 -6.50 12.07 -8.53
CA PRO A 183 -5.13 11.72 -8.08
C PRO A 183 -4.10 11.86 -9.21
N GLY A 184 -2.91 12.36 -8.86
CA GLY A 184 -1.89 12.78 -9.82
C GLY A 184 -1.05 11.63 -10.38
N GLY A 185 -0.76 10.62 -9.55
CA GLY A 185 -0.02 9.41 -9.95
C GLY A 185 -0.49 8.79 -11.28
N PRO A 186 -1.78 8.42 -11.42
CA PRO A 186 -2.33 7.88 -12.66
C PRO A 186 -2.25 8.83 -13.87
N GLN A 187 -2.33 10.14 -13.65
CA GLN A 187 -2.24 11.13 -14.75
C GLN A 187 -0.81 11.20 -15.30
N ILE A 188 0.18 11.23 -14.42
CA ILE A 188 1.59 11.19 -14.80
C ILE A 188 1.92 9.89 -15.51
N ASP A 189 1.44 8.74 -14.99
CA ASP A 189 1.69 7.45 -15.63
C ASP A 189 1.12 7.37 -17.05
N LYS A 190 -0.08 7.93 -17.25
CA LYS A 190 -0.72 8.02 -18.57
C LYS A 190 0.07 8.91 -19.54
N LEU A 191 0.57 10.05 -19.08
CA LEU A 191 1.34 10.97 -19.90
C LEU A 191 2.73 10.41 -20.23
N ALA A 192 3.39 9.83 -19.24
CA ALA A 192 4.72 9.22 -19.38
C ALA A 192 4.74 8.13 -20.45
N ALA A 193 3.66 7.34 -20.57
CA ALA A 193 3.54 6.32 -21.60
C ALA A 193 3.52 6.86 -23.05
N ALA A 194 3.23 8.15 -23.23
CA ALA A 194 3.23 8.82 -24.54
C ALA A 194 4.46 9.71 -24.75
N GLY A 195 5.34 9.83 -23.75
CA GLY A 195 6.51 10.71 -23.78
C GLY A 195 7.82 9.96 -23.90
N THR A 196 8.91 10.74 -23.92
CA THR A 196 10.28 10.24 -23.93
C THR A 196 11.05 10.81 -22.73
N ASP A 197 11.94 10.02 -22.11
CA ASP A 197 12.91 10.52 -21.13
C ASP A 197 13.97 11.39 -21.85
N SER A 198 13.61 12.64 -22.11
CA SER A 198 14.40 13.60 -22.88
C SER A 198 14.89 14.79 -22.04
N ILE A 199 14.39 14.93 -20.81
CA ILE A 199 14.66 16.07 -19.93
C ILE A 199 15.57 15.62 -18.79
N PRO A 200 16.75 16.23 -18.62
CA PRO A 200 17.69 15.82 -17.59
C PRO A 200 17.15 16.18 -16.19
N LEU A 201 16.68 15.15 -15.49
CA LEU A 201 16.22 15.24 -14.10
C LEU A 201 17.10 14.37 -13.18
N PRO A 202 17.37 14.82 -11.93
CA PRO A 202 18.30 14.16 -11.04
C PRO A 202 17.75 12.81 -10.54
N ARG A 203 18.65 11.83 -10.39
CA ARG A 203 18.40 10.59 -9.65
C ARG A 203 19.06 10.71 -8.27
N ALA A 204 18.27 10.64 -7.19
CA ALA A 204 18.77 10.80 -5.83
C ALA A 204 19.29 9.46 -5.27
N TRP A 205 20.57 9.18 -5.50
CA TRP A 205 21.19 7.93 -5.06
C TRP A 205 21.50 7.88 -3.56
N LEU A 206 21.63 9.05 -2.91
CA LEU A 206 22.13 9.21 -1.53
C LEU A 206 23.56 8.65 -1.36
N GLU A 207 23.97 8.39 -0.11
CA GLU A 207 25.29 7.84 0.22
C GLU A 207 25.49 6.43 -0.33
N GLU A 208 26.74 6.09 -0.64
CA GLU A 208 27.10 4.75 -1.12
C GLU A 208 26.71 3.68 -0.09
N GLY A 209 26.00 2.64 -0.54
CA GLY A 209 25.50 1.58 0.34
C GLY A 209 24.12 1.88 0.95
N SER A 210 23.60 3.09 0.85
CA SER A 210 22.29 3.43 1.42
C SER A 210 21.11 2.85 0.61
N TYR A 211 20.18 2.20 1.32
CA TYR A 211 18.89 1.77 0.80
C TYR A 211 17.78 2.82 0.94
N ASN A 212 18.07 3.98 1.55
CA ASN A 212 17.09 5.05 1.75
C ASN A 212 16.71 5.74 0.43
N PHE A 213 15.59 6.46 0.43
CA PHE A 213 15.08 7.18 -0.72
C PHE A 213 15.00 8.70 -0.45
N SER A 214 14.95 9.50 -1.51
CA SER A 214 14.70 10.94 -1.44
C SER A 214 14.13 11.40 -2.78
N PHE A 215 13.00 12.11 -2.74
CA PHE A 215 12.30 12.60 -3.93
C PHE A 215 12.01 14.11 -3.87
N SER A 216 12.23 14.76 -2.72
CA SER A 216 11.97 16.20 -2.57
C SER A 216 12.83 17.07 -3.52
N GLY A 217 14.09 16.69 -3.74
CA GLY A 217 15.00 17.36 -4.68
C GLY A 217 14.57 17.21 -6.14
N LEU A 218 14.03 16.03 -6.50
CA LEU A 218 13.49 15.76 -7.84
C LEU A 218 12.27 16.64 -8.13
N LYS A 219 11.35 16.80 -7.17
CA LYS A 219 10.23 17.73 -7.27
C LYS A 219 10.72 19.16 -7.55
N SER A 220 11.69 19.65 -6.78
CA SER A 220 12.26 20.99 -6.97
C SER A 220 12.89 21.16 -8.36
N ALA A 221 13.56 20.12 -8.87
CA ALA A 221 14.11 20.13 -10.22
C ALA A 221 13.02 20.25 -11.29
N VAL A 222 11.90 19.54 -11.16
CA VAL A 222 10.76 19.64 -12.09
C VAL A 222 10.16 21.06 -12.09
N ILE A 223 9.93 21.64 -10.90
CA ILE A 223 9.41 23.00 -10.77
C ILE A 223 10.35 24.02 -11.45
N ASN A 224 11.65 23.90 -11.20
CA ASN A 224 12.66 24.79 -11.78
C ASN A 224 12.73 24.63 -13.31
N THR A 225 12.65 23.41 -13.82
CA THR A 225 12.63 23.13 -15.26
C THR A 225 11.45 23.81 -15.95
N LEU A 226 10.24 23.69 -15.39
CA LEU A 226 9.05 24.37 -15.90
C LEU A 226 9.17 25.90 -15.83
N HIS A 227 9.69 26.43 -14.71
CA HIS A 227 9.87 27.86 -14.52
C HIS A 227 10.88 28.46 -15.52
N ASN A 228 12.03 27.80 -15.69
CA ASN A 228 13.08 28.24 -16.59
C ASN A 228 12.62 28.21 -18.06
N ALA A 229 11.88 27.18 -18.47
CA ALA A 229 11.30 27.12 -19.80
C ALA A 229 10.30 28.26 -20.04
N SER A 230 9.44 28.53 -19.07
CA SER A 230 8.50 29.66 -19.14
C SER A 230 9.21 31.01 -19.28
N GLN A 231 10.30 31.25 -18.52
CA GLN A 231 11.09 32.48 -18.65
C GLN A 231 11.74 32.64 -20.03
N LYS A 232 12.05 31.53 -20.71
CA LYS A 232 12.64 31.52 -22.05
C LYS A 232 11.61 31.45 -23.18
N ASN A 233 10.31 31.44 -22.87
CA ASN A 233 9.23 31.15 -23.81
C ASN A 233 9.40 29.80 -24.54
N GLU A 234 10.03 28.83 -23.87
CA GLU A 234 10.15 27.45 -24.33
C GLU A 234 8.95 26.64 -23.83
N VAL A 235 8.40 25.79 -24.70
CA VAL A 235 7.31 24.88 -24.33
C VAL A 235 7.90 23.50 -24.13
N ILE A 236 7.78 22.98 -22.91
CA ILE A 236 8.14 21.60 -22.60
C ILE A 236 6.91 20.71 -22.87
N PRO A 237 7.05 19.66 -23.70
CA PRO A 237 5.97 18.69 -23.87
C PRO A 237 5.64 18.03 -22.51
N PRO A 238 4.39 18.09 -22.04
CA PRO A 238 4.02 17.52 -20.74
C PRO A 238 4.25 16.01 -20.66
N GLU A 239 4.11 15.30 -21.78
CA GLU A 239 4.43 13.89 -21.93
C GLU A 239 5.91 13.58 -21.63
N ASP A 240 6.84 14.37 -22.18
CA ASP A 240 8.28 14.19 -21.98
C ASP A 240 8.70 14.54 -20.55
N LEU A 241 8.08 15.56 -19.95
CA LEU A 241 8.29 15.89 -18.54
C LEU A 241 7.81 14.78 -17.61
N ALA A 242 6.61 14.25 -17.86
CA ALA A 242 6.07 13.13 -17.11
C ALA A 242 6.95 11.87 -17.27
N ALA A 243 7.40 11.56 -18.49
CA ALA A 243 8.27 10.43 -18.77
C ALA A 243 9.63 10.55 -18.07
N SER A 244 10.27 11.72 -18.17
CA SER A 244 11.58 11.97 -17.55
C SER A 244 11.53 11.96 -16.02
N PHE A 245 10.44 12.50 -15.44
CA PHE A 245 10.20 12.44 -14.00
C PHE A 245 9.97 11.01 -13.54
N GLN A 246 9.07 10.28 -14.20
CA GLN A 246 8.77 8.89 -13.89
C GLN A 246 10.02 8.02 -13.98
N GLN A 247 10.83 8.19 -15.03
CA GLN A 247 12.08 7.42 -15.19
C GLN A 247 13.06 7.70 -14.05
N SER A 248 13.17 8.96 -13.60
CA SER A 248 14.02 9.32 -12.46
C SER A 248 13.62 8.62 -11.15
N VAL A 249 12.31 8.44 -10.92
CA VAL A 249 11.80 7.70 -9.76
C VAL A 249 12.05 6.20 -9.92
N ILE A 250 11.69 5.64 -11.07
CA ILE A 250 11.80 4.20 -11.38
C ILE A 250 13.26 3.73 -11.27
N ASP A 251 14.21 4.48 -11.84
CA ASP A 251 15.63 4.12 -11.82
C ASP A 251 16.12 3.87 -10.39
N VAL A 252 15.77 4.76 -9.46
CA VAL A 252 16.19 4.66 -8.06
C VAL A 252 15.49 3.49 -7.36
N LEU A 253 14.17 3.35 -7.52
CA LEU A 253 13.40 2.28 -6.91
C LEU A 253 13.89 0.90 -7.38
N THR A 254 13.98 0.68 -8.69
CA THR A 254 14.39 -0.61 -9.27
C THR A 254 15.83 -0.95 -8.93
N ALA A 255 16.79 -0.02 -9.06
CA ALA A 255 18.19 -0.31 -8.79
C ALA A 255 18.45 -0.62 -7.31
N LYS A 256 17.86 0.14 -6.37
CA LYS A 256 18.00 -0.14 -4.93
C LYS A 256 17.34 -1.46 -4.53
N THR A 257 16.18 -1.77 -5.11
CA THR A 257 15.49 -3.06 -4.88
C THR A 257 16.31 -4.24 -5.39
N SER A 258 16.84 -4.15 -6.61
CA SER A 258 17.72 -5.20 -7.20
C SER A 258 18.99 -5.40 -6.38
N LYS A 259 19.62 -4.31 -5.92
CA LYS A 259 20.80 -4.37 -5.06
C LYS A 259 20.49 -5.06 -3.72
N ALA A 260 19.45 -4.60 -3.02
CA ALA A 260 19.02 -5.19 -1.75
C ALA A 260 18.68 -6.67 -1.90
N ALA A 261 17.94 -7.03 -2.95
CA ALA A 261 17.55 -8.41 -3.19
C ALA A 261 18.75 -9.34 -3.36
N LYS A 262 19.79 -8.89 -4.07
CA LYS A 262 21.05 -9.63 -4.25
C LYS A 262 21.85 -9.75 -2.96
N GLU A 263 21.99 -8.67 -2.20
CA GLU A 263 22.78 -8.66 -0.97
C GLU A 263 22.15 -9.48 0.16
N TYR A 264 20.82 -9.44 0.28
CA TYR A 264 20.07 -10.19 1.30
C TYR A 264 19.75 -11.64 0.88
N GLY A 265 20.06 -12.03 -0.37
CA GLY A 265 19.84 -13.39 -0.88
C GLY A 265 18.37 -13.82 -0.79
N VAL A 266 17.44 -12.92 -1.12
CA VAL A 266 16.01 -13.21 -1.05
C VAL A 266 15.57 -14.17 -2.15
N LYS A 267 14.53 -14.97 -1.86
CA LYS A 267 13.88 -15.84 -2.85
C LYS A 267 12.79 -15.12 -3.62
N GLN A 268 12.24 -14.06 -3.03
CA GLN A 268 11.11 -13.34 -3.59
C GLN A 268 11.24 -11.83 -3.38
N VAL A 269 10.86 -11.07 -4.40
CA VAL A 269 10.68 -9.63 -4.35
C VAL A 269 9.19 -9.33 -4.50
N LEU A 270 8.64 -8.58 -3.57
CA LEU A 270 7.23 -8.23 -3.50
C LEU A 270 7.05 -6.75 -3.83
N LEU A 271 6.11 -6.41 -4.69
CA LEU A 271 5.69 -5.02 -4.89
C LEU A 271 4.41 -4.75 -4.09
N ALA A 272 4.38 -3.66 -3.33
CA ALA A 272 3.27 -3.31 -2.44
C ALA A 272 2.96 -1.80 -2.45
N GLY A 273 1.72 -1.42 -2.10
CA GLY A 273 1.27 -0.03 -1.99
C GLY A 273 0.65 0.55 -3.28
N GLY A 274 -0.03 1.70 -3.17
CA GLY A 274 -0.79 2.28 -4.28
C GLY A 274 0.03 2.65 -5.53
N VAL A 275 1.30 3.04 -5.38
CA VAL A 275 2.20 3.34 -6.51
C VAL A 275 2.63 2.07 -7.25
N ALA A 276 2.41 0.89 -6.67
CA ALA A 276 2.56 -0.40 -7.36
C ALA A 276 1.65 -0.51 -8.59
N ALA A 277 0.62 0.32 -8.72
CA ALA A 277 -0.24 0.39 -9.91
C ALA A 277 0.45 1.04 -11.13
N ASN A 278 1.58 1.72 -10.93
CA ASN A 278 2.31 2.42 -11.99
C ASN A 278 2.85 1.44 -13.06
N LYS A 279 2.45 1.64 -14.31
CA LYS A 279 2.80 0.73 -15.42
C LYS A 279 4.28 0.76 -15.74
N GLY A 280 4.91 1.94 -15.70
CA GLY A 280 6.35 2.08 -15.90
C GLY A 280 7.16 1.29 -14.88
N LEU A 281 6.83 1.45 -13.59
CA LEU A 281 7.51 0.75 -12.49
C LEU A 281 7.35 -0.76 -12.60
N ARG A 282 6.14 -1.25 -12.87
CA ARG A 282 5.88 -2.67 -13.11
C ARG A 282 6.75 -3.22 -14.24
N ALA A 283 6.77 -2.54 -15.39
CA ALA A 283 7.56 -2.97 -16.54
C ALA A 283 9.07 -2.95 -16.27
N ALA A 284 9.55 -1.97 -15.51
CA ALA A 284 10.95 -1.88 -15.12
C ALA A 284 11.37 -3.01 -14.17
N LEU A 285 10.58 -3.27 -13.12
CA LEU A 285 10.82 -4.39 -12.21
C LEU A 285 10.74 -5.74 -12.94
N GLN A 286 9.72 -5.94 -13.77
CA GLN A 286 9.60 -7.16 -14.58
C GLN A 286 10.81 -7.36 -15.48
N ARG A 287 11.34 -6.29 -16.10
CA ARG A 287 12.56 -6.38 -16.91
C ARG A 287 13.77 -6.74 -16.05
N GLU A 288 13.95 -6.08 -14.91
CA GLU A 288 15.08 -6.30 -14.00
C GLU A 288 15.12 -7.76 -13.50
N PHE A 289 13.95 -8.30 -13.11
CA PHE A 289 13.79 -9.64 -12.56
C PHE A 289 13.32 -10.68 -13.60
N SER A 290 13.42 -10.39 -14.90
CA SER A 290 13.01 -11.35 -15.96
C SER A 290 14.02 -12.48 -16.21
N HIS A 291 15.24 -12.33 -15.71
CA HIS A 291 16.31 -13.30 -15.89
C HIS A 291 15.98 -14.62 -15.17
N SER A 292 16.29 -15.76 -15.81
CA SER A 292 16.03 -17.09 -15.25
C SER A 292 16.86 -17.32 -13.97
N GLY A 293 16.22 -17.20 -12.81
CA GLY A 293 16.82 -17.43 -11.49
C GLY A 293 16.30 -16.47 -10.43
N ASP A 294 16.35 -16.92 -9.17
CA ASP A 294 15.89 -16.17 -7.99
C ASP A 294 16.48 -14.74 -7.91
N PRO A 295 15.72 -13.76 -7.39
CA PRO A 295 14.39 -13.92 -6.78
C PRO A 295 13.22 -13.85 -7.78
N GLU A 296 12.13 -14.58 -7.46
CA GLU A 296 10.83 -14.41 -8.10
C GLU A 296 10.24 -13.02 -7.79
N LEU A 297 9.79 -12.29 -8.80
CA LEU A 297 9.05 -11.05 -8.63
C LEU A 297 7.55 -11.31 -8.55
N VAL A 298 6.90 -10.88 -7.47
CA VAL A 298 5.45 -10.91 -7.31
C VAL A 298 4.89 -9.50 -7.34
N ILE A 299 3.91 -9.29 -8.21
CA ILE A 299 3.17 -8.04 -8.36
C ILE A 299 1.68 -8.36 -8.33
N PRO A 300 0.91 -7.84 -7.35
CA PRO A 300 -0.51 -8.10 -7.29
C PRO A 300 -1.26 -7.41 -8.45
N PRO A 301 -2.47 -7.88 -8.81
CA PRO A 301 -3.33 -7.16 -9.76
C PRO A 301 -3.66 -5.76 -9.23
N LEU A 302 -4.01 -4.83 -10.13
CA LEU A 302 -4.27 -3.44 -9.78
C LEU A 302 -5.32 -3.28 -8.68
N SER A 303 -6.35 -4.13 -8.69
CA SER A 303 -7.43 -4.16 -7.70
C SER A 303 -6.99 -4.50 -6.26
N LEU A 304 -5.78 -5.04 -6.10
CA LEU A 304 -5.19 -5.38 -4.80
C LEU A 304 -4.00 -4.47 -4.43
N CYS A 305 -3.64 -3.50 -5.29
CA CYS A 305 -2.57 -2.53 -5.00
C CYS A 305 -3.10 -1.28 -4.27
N THR A 306 -4.35 -0.91 -4.50
CA THR A 306 -5.03 0.17 -3.77
C THR A 306 -5.65 -0.36 -2.50
N ASP A 307 -6.03 0.53 -1.60
CA ASP A 307 -6.58 0.17 -0.29
C ASP A 307 -7.82 -0.72 -0.42
N ASN A 308 -7.79 -1.85 0.27
CA ASN A 308 -8.85 -2.85 0.27
C ASN A 308 -8.78 -3.68 1.56
N ALA A 309 -9.90 -4.26 1.96
CA ALA A 309 -9.95 -5.05 3.19
C ALA A 309 -9.40 -6.48 3.03
N ALA A 310 -9.27 -6.99 1.80
CA ALA A 310 -8.74 -8.34 1.58
C ALA A 310 -7.27 -8.43 2.03
N MET A 311 -6.48 -7.37 1.79
CA MET A 311 -5.10 -7.29 2.24
C MET A 311 -4.98 -7.28 3.78
N ILE A 312 -5.94 -6.62 4.46
CA ILE A 312 -6.02 -6.58 5.92
C ILE A 312 -6.43 -7.94 6.49
N ALA A 313 -7.39 -8.61 5.87
CA ALA A 313 -7.76 -9.97 6.25
C ALA A 313 -6.60 -10.96 6.02
N ALA A 314 -5.84 -10.84 4.93
CA ALA A 314 -4.68 -11.69 4.64
C ALA A 314 -3.57 -11.56 5.69
N ALA A 315 -3.20 -10.33 6.06
CA ALA A 315 -2.28 -10.06 7.16
C ALA A 315 -2.87 -10.50 8.52
N GLY A 316 -4.16 -10.21 8.71
CA GLY A 316 -4.99 -10.59 9.84
C GLY A 316 -4.94 -12.08 10.16
N THR A 317 -5.07 -12.92 9.14
CA THR A 317 -4.98 -14.38 9.31
C THR A 317 -3.63 -14.80 9.85
N VAL A 318 -2.52 -14.23 9.37
CA VAL A 318 -1.18 -14.57 9.88
C VAL A 318 -1.02 -14.14 11.34
N ALA A 319 -1.40 -12.90 11.66
CA ALA A 319 -1.35 -12.40 13.03
C ALA A 319 -2.22 -13.27 13.96
N PHE A 320 -3.42 -13.64 13.50
CA PHE A 320 -4.34 -14.52 14.21
C PHE A 320 -3.74 -15.91 14.47
N GLU A 321 -3.15 -16.55 13.46
CA GLU A 321 -2.47 -17.85 13.58
C GLU A 321 -1.26 -17.79 14.53
N LYS A 322 -0.53 -16.67 14.57
CA LYS A 322 0.54 -16.44 15.55
C LYS A 322 0.04 -16.19 16.98
N GLY A 323 -1.27 -16.03 17.16
CA GLY A 323 -1.89 -15.77 18.47
C GLY A 323 -1.94 -14.30 18.86
N ILE A 324 -1.68 -13.38 17.93
CA ILE A 324 -1.84 -11.93 18.15
C ILE A 324 -3.32 -11.61 18.27
N ARG A 325 -3.69 -10.86 19.30
CA ARG A 325 -5.07 -10.45 19.58
C ARG A 325 -5.07 -9.00 20.00
N GLY A 326 -6.07 -8.28 19.51
CA GLY A 326 -6.44 -6.96 19.96
C GLY A 326 -7.24 -6.99 21.25
N SER A 327 -7.20 -5.90 21.99
CA SER A 327 -8.01 -5.65 23.18
C SER A 327 -9.03 -4.55 22.94
N TYR A 328 -10.02 -4.40 23.84
CA TYR A 328 -11.09 -3.41 23.65
C TYR A 328 -10.65 -1.96 23.92
N ASP A 329 -9.47 -1.74 24.51
CA ASP A 329 -8.81 -0.44 24.59
C ASP A 329 -8.00 -0.08 23.31
N MET A 330 -7.95 -0.98 22.31
CA MET A 330 -7.37 -0.68 20.99
C MET A 330 -7.97 0.59 20.41
N ASN A 331 -7.10 1.40 19.81
CA ASN A 331 -7.43 2.70 19.26
C ASN A 331 -6.76 2.91 17.90
N GLY A 332 -7.27 3.85 17.11
CA GLY A 332 -6.61 4.25 15.87
C GLY A 332 -5.28 4.92 16.17
N GLN A 333 -4.19 4.44 15.56
CA GLN A 333 -2.83 4.91 15.75
C GLN A 333 -2.30 5.55 14.45
N PRO A 334 -2.39 6.89 14.28
CA PRO A 334 -2.08 7.54 13.01
C PRO A 334 -0.65 7.36 12.52
N GLY A 335 0.31 7.29 13.44
CA GLY A 335 1.73 7.07 13.17
C GLY A 335 2.20 5.74 13.72
N LEU A 336 1.39 4.69 13.59
CA LEU A 336 1.79 3.34 13.98
C LEU A 336 3.02 2.91 13.18
N GLU A 337 4.08 2.49 13.87
CA GLU A 337 5.29 1.97 13.25
C GLU A 337 5.10 0.49 12.84
N LEU A 338 5.69 0.11 11.71
CA LEU A 338 5.66 -1.26 11.23
C LEU A 338 6.55 -2.15 12.12
N THR A 339 5.91 -2.99 12.93
CA THR A 339 6.59 -3.91 13.85
C THR A 339 6.24 -5.37 13.53
N SER A 340 7.16 -6.28 13.85
CA SER A 340 6.95 -7.72 13.66
C SER A 340 5.82 -8.26 14.53
N PHE A 341 5.09 -9.25 14.03
CA PHE A 341 4.06 -10.00 14.74
C PHE A 341 4.68 -10.96 15.75
N ASP A 342 5.33 -10.40 16.74
CA ASP A 342 5.87 -11.13 17.87
C ASP A 342 4.77 -11.26 18.93
N ARG A 343 4.62 -12.45 19.51
CA ARG A 343 3.79 -12.57 20.72
C ARG A 343 4.41 -11.63 21.74
N LEU A 344 3.67 -10.61 22.17
CA LEU A 344 3.94 -9.96 23.43
C LEU A 344 4.01 -11.08 24.46
N THR A 345 5.22 -11.34 24.95
CA THR A 345 5.44 -12.20 26.10
C THR A 345 4.88 -11.41 27.28
N LEU A 346 3.59 -11.57 27.54
CA LEU A 346 2.94 -11.09 28.76
C LEU A 346 3.43 -11.92 29.94
#